data_AF-A0A6H9FXE3-F1
#
_entry.id   AF-A0A6H9FXE3-F1
#
_cell.length_a   1.000
_cell.length_b   1.000
_cell.length_c   1.000
_cell.angle_alpha   90.00
_cell.angle_beta   90.00
_cell.angle_gamma   90.00
#
_symmetry.space_group_name_H-M   'P 1'
#
loop_
_entity.id
_entity.type
_entity.pdbx_description
1 polymer ?
#
loop_
_entity_poly.entity_id
_entity_poly.type
_entity_poly.pdbx_seq_one_letter_code
_entity_poly.pdbx_strand_id
1 'polypeptide(L)'
;MRNAGGSLAQSKFTRSLLATLRVAGIAYDWLNSSNNQWREAEEMTPNLEILVRGVSWLNNSQPRTIIYNVNVPIVNNNNIDLCLLKCDSTQLANQKIKKQTLQSADLYIALGELKGGIDPAGADEHWKTARTALQRIDDAFRKISKHPYTFFIGAAIETKMAREIYQQLETKKLTNAANLTNDNQLVSIMRWLCHL
;
A
#
# COMPACT_ATOMS: atom_id res chain seq x y z
N MET A 1 -3.60 -17.50 8.85
CA MET A 1 -3.82 -16.43 9.85
C MET A 1 -2.81 -15.32 9.59
N ARG A 2 -3.23 -14.07 9.37
CA ARG A 2 -2.31 -12.93 9.57
C ARG A 2 -2.09 -12.80 11.07
N ASN A 3 -0.85 -12.56 11.49
CA ASN A 3 -0.58 -12.25 12.89
C ASN A 3 -1.29 -10.92 13.26
N ALA A 4 -1.69 -10.78 14.53
CA ALA A 4 -2.44 -9.61 14.99
C ALA A 4 -1.72 -8.27 14.70
N GLY A 5 -0.38 -8.29 14.70
CA GLY A 5 0.45 -7.14 14.33
C GLY A 5 0.26 -6.70 12.88
N GLY A 6 0.18 -7.63 11.92
CA GLY A 6 -0.07 -7.31 10.51
C GLY A 6 -1.46 -6.72 10.28
N SER A 7 -2.50 -7.27 10.93
CA SER A 7 -3.85 -6.70 10.85
C SER A 7 -3.93 -5.31 11.47
N LEU A 8 -3.30 -5.09 12.63
CA LEU A 8 -3.32 -3.79 13.30
C LEU A 8 -2.58 -2.73 12.49
N ALA A 9 -1.46 -3.10 11.85
CA ALA A 9 -0.73 -2.21 10.97
C ALA A 9 -1.54 -1.80 9.74
N GLN A 10 -2.22 -2.76 9.09
CA GLN A 10 -3.12 -2.45 7.98
C GLN A 10 -4.27 -1.53 8.42
N SER A 11 -4.83 -1.75 9.62
CA SER A 11 -5.85 -0.86 10.19
C SER A 11 -5.31 0.55 10.45
N LYS A 12 -4.11 0.70 11.03
CA LYS A 12 -3.49 2.02 11.26
C LYS A 12 -3.20 2.75 9.95
N PHE A 13 -2.63 2.03 8.96
CA PHE A 13 -2.41 2.55 7.61
C PHE A 13 -3.73 3.05 7.00
N THR A 14 -4.74 2.18 7.00
CA THR A 14 -6.05 2.49 6.41
C THR A 14 -6.70 3.68 7.09
N ARG A 15 -6.76 3.70 8.43
CA ARG A 15 -7.32 4.82 9.19
C ARG A 15 -6.63 6.14 8.82
N SER A 16 -5.31 6.13 8.67
CA SER A 16 -4.54 7.31 8.30
C SER A 16 -4.82 7.79 6.87
N LEU A 17 -4.96 6.84 5.93
CA LEU A 17 -5.36 7.15 4.55
C LEU A 17 -6.76 7.77 4.49
N LEU A 18 -7.75 7.13 5.14
CA LEU A 18 -9.13 7.61 5.17
C LEU A 18 -9.22 9.00 5.83
N ALA A 19 -8.51 9.21 6.94
CA ALA A 19 -8.43 10.51 7.59
C ALA A 19 -7.81 11.57 6.66
N THR A 20 -6.76 11.21 5.92
CA THR A 20 -6.10 12.13 4.96
C THR A 20 -7.06 12.53 3.83
N LEU A 21 -7.78 11.58 3.26
CA LEU A 21 -8.79 11.84 2.22
C LEU A 21 -9.91 12.75 2.75
N ARG A 22 -10.45 12.45 3.94
CA ARG A 22 -11.50 13.26 4.58
C ARG A 22 -11.07 14.68 4.87
N VAL A 23 -9.88 14.87 5.45
CA VAL A 23 -9.33 16.21 5.73
C VAL A 23 -9.12 17.00 4.45
N ALA A 24 -8.79 16.33 3.34
CA ALA A 24 -8.65 16.94 2.02
C ALA A 24 -9.99 17.17 1.29
N GLY A 25 -11.14 16.77 1.87
CA GLY A 25 -12.44 16.85 1.21
C GLY A 25 -12.58 15.92 0.00
N ILE A 26 -11.78 14.84 -0.07
CA ILE A 26 -11.78 13.89 -1.17
C ILE A 26 -12.75 12.75 -0.84
N ALA A 27 -13.80 12.62 -1.65
CA ALA A 27 -14.71 11.47 -1.61
C ALA A 27 -13.98 10.19 -2.05
N TYR A 28 -14.36 9.06 -1.47
CA TYR A 28 -13.77 7.77 -1.77
C TYR A 28 -14.78 6.63 -1.64
N ASP A 29 -14.54 5.56 -2.40
CA ASP A 29 -15.14 4.25 -2.20
C ASP A 29 -14.21 3.36 -1.39
N TRP A 30 -14.78 2.35 -0.74
CA TRP A 30 -14.03 1.33 -0.03
C TRP A 30 -14.55 -0.07 -0.32
N LEU A 31 -13.63 -1.03 -0.37
CA LEU A 31 -13.93 -2.43 -0.59
C LEU A 31 -14.16 -3.13 0.76
N ASN A 32 -15.38 -3.60 0.98
CA ASN A 32 -15.75 -4.26 2.22
C ASN A 32 -15.20 -5.69 2.29
N SER A 33 -14.55 -6.02 3.41
CA SER A 33 -13.88 -7.28 3.65
C SER A 33 -14.85 -8.44 3.89
N SER A 34 -16.09 -8.21 4.31
CA SER A 34 -17.03 -9.29 4.61
C SER A 34 -17.72 -9.83 3.35
N ASN A 35 -18.04 -8.96 2.41
CA ASN A 35 -18.84 -9.29 1.22
C ASN A 35 -18.16 -8.98 -0.12
N ASN A 36 -16.95 -8.40 -0.12
CA ASN A 36 -16.20 -7.98 -1.31
C ASN A 36 -16.98 -7.02 -2.22
N GLN A 37 -17.83 -6.17 -1.65
CA GLN A 37 -18.52 -5.11 -2.39
C GLN A 37 -17.85 -3.76 -2.16
N TRP A 38 -17.75 -2.97 -3.22
CA TRP A 38 -17.39 -1.56 -3.13
C TRP A 38 -18.59 -0.75 -2.65
N ARG A 39 -18.34 0.26 -1.82
CA ARG A 39 -19.34 1.16 -1.27
C ARG A 39 -18.76 2.57 -1.21
N GLU A 40 -19.59 3.55 -1.46
CA GLU A 40 -19.27 4.94 -1.19
C GLU A 40 -19.04 5.14 0.32
N ALA A 41 -18.16 6.06 0.68
CA ALA A 41 -17.94 6.42 2.06
C ALA A 41 -19.06 7.33 2.59
N GLU A 42 -19.72 6.87 3.64
CA GLU A 42 -20.65 7.69 4.42
C GLU A 42 -19.88 8.56 5.44
N GLU A 43 -20.51 9.66 5.91
CA GLU A 43 -19.88 10.64 6.81
C GLU A 43 -19.29 10.00 8.08
N MET A 44 -19.95 8.98 8.65
CA MET A 44 -19.48 8.32 9.86
C MET A 44 -19.75 6.82 9.88
N THR A 45 -18.72 6.03 9.56
CA THR A 45 -18.70 4.58 9.80
C THR A 45 -17.63 4.27 10.85
N PRO A 46 -18.00 4.02 12.12
CA PRO A 46 -17.05 3.65 13.16
C PRO A 46 -16.26 2.40 12.80
N ASN A 47 -14.97 2.38 13.14
CA ASN A 47 -14.05 1.26 12.91
C ASN A 47 -13.96 0.78 11.45
N LEU A 48 -14.28 1.64 10.47
CA LEU A 48 -14.27 1.29 9.06
C LEU A 48 -12.94 0.62 8.64
N GLU A 49 -11.81 1.08 9.18
CA GLU A 49 -10.48 0.60 8.80
C GLU A 49 -10.28 -0.93 8.96
N ILE A 50 -11.01 -1.60 9.85
CA ILE A 50 -10.89 -3.06 10.04
C ILE A 50 -11.64 -3.85 8.97
N LEU A 51 -12.58 -3.19 8.28
CA LEU A 51 -13.42 -3.79 7.24
C LEU A 51 -12.94 -3.48 5.83
N VAL A 52 -11.87 -2.71 5.67
CA VAL A 52 -11.41 -2.25 4.35
C VAL A 52 -10.34 -3.19 3.77
N ARG A 53 -10.54 -3.61 2.52
CA ARG A 53 -9.53 -4.31 1.71
C ARG A 53 -8.93 -3.46 0.58
N GLY A 54 -9.51 -2.29 0.33
CA GLY A 54 -9.06 -1.33 -0.66
C GLY A 54 -9.87 -0.04 -0.59
N VAL A 55 -9.29 1.05 -1.08
CA VAL A 55 -9.87 2.39 -1.08
C VAL A 55 -9.67 2.98 -2.47
N SER A 56 -10.72 3.55 -3.06
CA SER A 56 -10.70 4.15 -4.40
C SER A 56 -11.10 5.61 -4.29
N TRP A 57 -10.37 6.52 -4.93
CA TRP A 57 -10.66 7.95 -4.94
C TRP A 57 -10.25 8.57 -6.28
N LEU A 58 -10.58 9.83 -6.48
CA LEU A 58 -10.09 10.61 -7.62
C LEU A 58 -8.96 11.54 -7.19
N ASN A 59 -7.87 11.54 -7.95
CA ASN A 59 -6.83 12.55 -7.88
C ASN A 59 -6.81 13.31 -9.21
N ASN A 60 -7.19 14.60 -9.20
CA ASN A 60 -7.32 15.42 -10.42
C ASN A 60 -8.13 14.71 -11.54
N SER A 61 -9.30 14.18 -11.17
CA SER A 61 -10.19 13.39 -12.05
C SER A 61 -9.61 12.06 -12.57
N GLN A 62 -8.40 11.67 -12.16
CA GLN A 62 -7.83 10.37 -12.48
C GLN A 62 -8.09 9.40 -11.33
N PRO A 63 -8.60 8.19 -11.60
CA PRO A 63 -8.91 7.26 -10.53
C PRO A 63 -7.64 6.68 -9.93
N ARG A 64 -7.69 6.49 -8.61
CA ARG A 64 -6.65 5.88 -7.79
C ARG A 64 -7.30 4.86 -6.90
N THR A 65 -6.81 3.63 -6.94
CA THR A 65 -7.26 2.59 -6.02
C THR A 65 -6.10 1.93 -5.33
N ILE A 66 -6.04 2.03 -4.01
CA ILE A 66 -5.15 1.19 -3.22
C ILE A 66 -5.86 -0.11 -2.87
N ILE A 67 -5.18 -1.23 -3.01
CA ILE A 67 -5.69 -2.56 -2.66
C ILE A 67 -4.63 -3.33 -1.88
N TYR A 68 -5.07 -4.11 -0.90
CA TYR A 68 -4.17 -4.76 0.04
C TYR A 68 -3.92 -6.22 -0.31
N ASN A 69 -2.67 -6.67 -0.10
CA ASN A 69 -2.23 -8.06 -0.14
C ASN A 69 -2.64 -8.78 -1.43
N VAL A 70 -2.21 -8.22 -2.56
CA VAL A 70 -2.58 -8.71 -3.88
C VAL A 70 -1.44 -9.51 -4.48
N ASN A 71 -1.78 -10.65 -5.08
CA ASN A 71 -0.84 -11.40 -5.91
C ASN A 71 -0.67 -10.64 -7.22
N VAL A 72 0.54 -10.12 -7.46
CA VAL A 72 0.85 -9.30 -8.64
C VAL A 72 1.38 -10.20 -9.75
N PRO A 73 0.67 -10.37 -10.89
CA PRO A 73 1.02 -11.36 -11.91
C PRO A 73 2.44 -11.20 -12.47
N ILE A 74 2.85 -9.98 -12.79
CA ILE A 74 4.18 -9.71 -13.36
C ILE A 74 5.32 -10.02 -12.37
N VAL A 75 5.06 -9.99 -11.07
CA VAL A 75 6.03 -10.33 -10.02
C VAL A 75 5.90 -11.81 -9.65
N ASN A 76 5.70 -12.69 -10.64
CA ASN A 76 5.50 -14.13 -10.48
C ASN A 76 4.36 -14.50 -9.51
N ASN A 77 3.27 -13.73 -9.51
CA ASN A 77 2.14 -13.87 -8.57
C ASN A 77 2.54 -13.74 -7.09
N ASN A 78 3.68 -13.13 -6.76
CA ASN A 78 4.03 -12.83 -5.37
C ASN A 78 2.99 -11.89 -4.75
N ASN A 79 2.67 -12.11 -3.48
CA ASN A 79 1.79 -11.25 -2.71
C ASN A 79 2.52 -9.97 -2.31
N ILE A 80 1.94 -8.81 -2.61
CA ILE A 80 2.46 -7.50 -2.23
C ILE A 80 1.47 -6.84 -1.27
N ASP A 81 1.97 -6.31 -0.15
CA ASP A 81 1.13 -5.80 0.95
C ASP A 81 0.22 -4.64 0.49
N LEU A 82 0.76 -3.70 -0.29
CA LEU A 82 0.06 -2.50 -0.76
C LEU A 82 0.30 -2.26 -2.25
N CYS A 83 -0.77 -2.15 -3.04
CA CYS A 83 -0.71 -1.80 -4.47
C CYS A 83 -1.61 -0.58 -4.74
N LEU A 84 -1.04 0.52 -5.23
CA LEU A 84 -1.76 1.68 -5.75
C LEU A 84 -1.89 1.56 -7.27
N LEU A 85 -3.13 1.58 -7.76
CA LEU A 85 -3.47 1.37 -9.17
C LEU A 85 -4.15 2.60 -9.78
N LYS A 86 -3.91 2.82 -11.08
CA LYS A 86 -4.63 3.77 -11.94
C LYS A 86 -5.95 3.18 -12.43
N CYS A 87 -6.85 2.84 -11.51
CA CYS A 87 -8.16 2.30 -11.84
C CYS A 87 -9.20 2.69 -10.78
N ASP A 88 -10.47 2.63 -11.13
CA ASP A 88 -11.58 2.87 -10.20
C ASP A 88 -12.06 1.58 -9.51
N SER A 89 -13.05 1.72 -8.63
CA SER A 89 -13.68 0.63 -7.88
C SER A 89 -14.38 -0.40 -8.78
N THR A 90 -14.97 0.02 -9.91
CA THR A 90 -15.69 -0.86 -10.85
C THR A 90 -14.75 -1.84 -11.55
N GLN A 91 -13.52 -1.39 -11.86
CA GLN A 91 -12.46 -2.22 -12.44
C GLN A 91 -11.90 -3.26 -11.45
N LEU A 92 -12.38 -3.28 -10.22
CA LEU A 92 -12.02 -4.25 -9.18
C LEU A 92 -13.25 -4.89 -8.52
N ALA A 93 -14.46 -4.70 -9.08
CA ALA A 93 -15.72 -5.05 -8.43
C ALA A 93 -16.00 -6.56 -8.36
N ASN A 94 -15.41 -7.36 -9.24
CA ASN A 94 -15.51 -8.82 -9.17
C ASN A 94 -14.19 -9.49 -9.57
N GLN A 95 -14.08 -10.79 -9.26
CA GLN A 95 -12.82 -11.54 -9.43
C GLN A 95 -12.35 -11.62 -10.88
N LYS A 96 -13.26 -11.71 -11.85
CA LYS A 96 -12.90 -11.80 -13.28
C LYS A 96 -12.29 -10.49 -13.76
N ILE A 97 -12.97 -9.36 -13.51
CA ILE A 97 -12.49 -8.03 -13.89
C ILE A 97 -11.21 -7.70 -13.13
N LYS A 98 -11.18 -7.95 -11.81
CA LYS A 98 -9.97 -7.77 -10.98
C LYS A 98 -8.77 -8.52 -11.57
N LYS A 99 -8.92 -9.77 -11.98
CA LYS A 99 -7.82 -10.54 -12.58
C LYS A 99 -7.31 -9.90 -13.87
N GLN A 100 -8.21 -9.40 -14.72
CA GLN A 100 -7.83 -8.70 -15.96
C GLN A 100 -7.13 -7.37 -15.66
N THR A 101 -7.67 -6.58 -14.74
CA THR A 101 -7.06 -5.32 -14.28
C THR A 101 -5.64 -5.53 -13.76
N LEU A 102 -5.43 -6.53 -12.90
CA LEU A 102 -4.11 -6.82 -12.33
C LEU A 102 -3.11 -7.39 -13.34
N GLN A 103 -3.55 -7.88 -14.51
CA GLN A 103 -2.63 -8.29 -15.58
C GLN A 103 -2.00 -7.10 -16.32
N SER A 104 -2.64 -5.92 -16.27
CA SER A 104 -2.14 -4.73 -16.94
C SER A 104 -1.09 -4.02 -16.08
N ALA A 105 0.18 -4.24 -16.41
CA ALA A 105 1.31 -3.63 -15.70
C ALA A 105 1.27 -2.08 -15.72
N ASP A 106 0.64 -1.49 -16.74
CA ASP A 106 0.49 -0.03 -16.89
C ASP A 106 -0.40 0.61 -15.82
N LEU A 107 -1.21 -0.19 -15.12
CA LEU A 107 -2.07 0.31 -14.07
C LEU A 107 -1.33 0.48 -12.75
N TYR A 108 -0.14 -0.10 -12.57
CA TYR A 108 0.57 -0.02 -11.30
C TYR A 108 1.29 1.32 -11.16
N ILE A 109 0.88 2.12 -10.17
CA ILE A 109 1.48 3.41 -9.85
C ILE A 109 2.54 3.23 -8.77
N ALA A 110 2.19 2.55 -7.69
CA ALA A 110 3.10 2.30 -6.57
C ALA A 110 2.86 0.92 -5.94
N LEU A 111 3.93 0.30 -5.46
CA LEU A 111 3.89 -0.97 -4.73
C LEU A 111 4.69 -0.83 -3.44
N GLY A 112 4.20 -1.37 -2.33
CA GLY A 112 4.87 -1.23 -1.06
C GLY A 112 4.66 -2.39 -0.10
N GLU A 113 5.59 -2.47 0.85
CA GLU A 113 5.61 -3.43 1.93
C GLU A 113 5.23 -2.76 3.25
N LEU A 114 4.44 -3.45 4.09
CA LEU A 114 3.96 -2.96 5.37
C LEU A 114 4.30 -3.96 6.49
N LYS A 115 5.12 -3.54 7.46
CA LYS A 115 5.51 -4.40 8.59
C LYS A 115 5.03 -3.81 9.91
N GLY A 116 4.15 -4.55 10.59
CA GLY A 116 3.51 -4.15 11.84
C GLY A 116 4.16 -4.66 13.13
N GLY A 117 5.22 -5.46 13.02
CA GLY A 117 5.94 -5.97 14.19
C GLY A 117 6.58 -4.82 14.96
N ILE A 118 6.37 -4.79 16.27
CA ILE A 118 6.95 -3.79 17.18
C ILE A 118 8.21 -4.31 17.91
N ASP A 119 8.49 -5.61 17.81
CA ASP A 119 9.66 -6.22 18.43
C ASP A 119 10.92 -5.79 17.65
N PRO A 120 11.85 -5.04 18.27
CA PRO A 120 13.07 -4.60 17.62
C PRO A 120 13.97 -5.77 17.20
N ALA A 121 13.92 -6.92 17.89
CA ALA A 121 14.73 -8.08 17.55
C ALA A 121 14.37 -8.67 16.18
N GLY A 122 13.09 -8.59 15.79
CA GLY A 122 12.60 -9.03 14.49
C GLY A 122 12.71 -8.01 13.36
N ALA A 123 13.09 -6.76 13.66
CA ALA A 123 13.02 -5.66 12.69
C ALA A 123 13.93 -5.87 11.48
N ASP A 124 15.19 -6.28 11.69
CA ASP A 124 16.16 -6.53 10.60
C ASP A 124 15.74 -7.71 9.72
N GLU A 125 15.15 -8.76 10.30
CA GLU A 125 14.61 -9.90 9.53
C GLU A 125 13.42 -9.49 8.67
N HIS A 126 12.44 -8.78 9.25
CA HIS A 126 11.29 -8.28 8.51
C HIS A 126 11.69 -7.31 7.41
N TRP A 127 12.70 -6.47 7.64
CA TRP A 127 13.28 -5.60 6.62
C TRP A 127 13.94 -6.39 5.49
N LYS A 128 14.77 -7.39 5.78
CA LYS A 128 15.41 -8.22 4.74
C LYS A 128 14.37 -8.90 3.84
N THR A 129 13.28 -9.40 4.41
CA THR A 129 12.16 -9.97 3.66
C THR A 129 11.49 -8.92 2.77
N ALA A 130 11.14 -7.77 3.34
CA ALA A 130 10.51 -6.67 2.59
C ALA A 130 11.41 -6.15 1.46
N ARG A 131 12.69 -5.92 1.74
CA ARG A 131 13.70 -5.50 0.77
C ARG A 131 13.82 -6.47 -0.40
N THR A 132 13.77 -7.78 -0.12
CA THR A 132 13.79 -8.80 -1.16
C THR A 132 12.52 -8.76 -2.02
N ALA A 133 11.35 -8.54 -1.41
CA ALA A 133 10.10 -8.37 -2.15
C ALA A 133 10.12 -7.13 -3.05
N LEU A 134 10.61 -6.00 -2.53
CA LEU A 134 10.78 -4.75 -3.28
C LEU A 134 11.76 -4.90 -4.45
N GLN A 135 12.87 -5.63 -4.26
CA GLN A 135 13.80 -5.93 -5.35
C GLN A 135 13.13 -6.78 -6.45
N ARG A 136 12.31 -7.77 -6.09
CA ARG A 136 11.56 -8.57 -7.07
C ARG A 136 10.57 -7.72 -7.86
N ILE A 137 9.93 -6.74 -7.22
CA ILE A 137 9.06 -5.78 -7.92
C ILE A 137 9.89 -5.01 -8.96
N ASP A 138 10.98 -4.38 -8.53
CA ASP A 138 11.86 -3.59 -9.42
C ASP A 138 12.36 -4.44 -10.60
N ASP A 139 12.90 -5.63 -10.33
CA ASP A 139 13.41 -6.54 -11.36
C ASP A 139 12.32 -6.96 -12.38
N ALA A 140 11.09 -7.21 -11.91
CA ALA A 140 9.98 -7.63 -12.75
C ALA A 140 9.49 -6.51 -13.66
N PHE A 141 9.30 -5.30 -13.12
CA PHE A 141 8.81 -4.15 -13.89
C PHE A 141 9.88 -3.59 -14.83
N ARG A 142 11.17 -3.63 -14.46
CA ARG A 142 12.28 -3.23 -15.35
C ARG A 142 12.35 -4.07 -16.62
N LYS A 143 12.05 -5.37 -16.55
CA LYS A 143 12.04 -6.27 -17.73
C LYS A 143 11.08 -5.82 -18.82
N ILE A 144 10.05 -5.04 -18.47
CA ILE A 144 9.08 -4.47 -19.41
C ILE A 144 9.20 -2.95 -19.52
N SER A 145 10.33 -2.38 -19.09
CA SER A 145 10.59 -0.92 -19.13
C SER A 145 9.54 -0.09 -18.39
N LYS A 146 9.06 -0.58 -17.24
CA LYS A 146 8.16 0.13 -16.34
C LYS A 146 8.84 0.35 -14.99
N HIS A 147 8.45 1.44 -14.32
CA HIS A 147 9.08 1.90 -13.08
C HIS A 147 8.01 2.43 -12.12
N PRO A 148 7.12 1.57 -11.57
CA PRO A 148 6.21 2.02 -10.53
C PRO A 148 7.03 2.48 -9.31
N TYR A 149 6.46 3.39 -8.53
CA TYR A 149 7.08 3.80 -7.28
C TYR A 149 7.12 2.64 -6.29
N THR A 150 8.18 2.59 -5.49
CA THR A 150 8.34 1.58 -4.43
C THR A 150 8.40 2.26 -3.07
N PHE A 151 7.75 1.68 -2.06
CA PHE A 151 7.78 2.27 -0.72
C PHE A 151 7.75 1.23 0.41
N PHE A 152 8.24 1.63 1.58
CA PHE A 152 8.28 0.77 2.77
C PHE A 152 7.71 1.47 3.99
N ILE A 153 6.85 0.78 4.75
CA ILE A 153 6.32 1.28 6.01
C ILE A 153 6.57 0.23 7.10
N GLY A 154 7.33 0.59 8.13
CA GLY A 154 7.69 -0.33 9.23
C GLY A 154 7.35 0.25 10.61
N ALA A 155 6.85 -0.56 11.52
CA ALA A 155 6.63 -0.16 12.92
C ALA A 155 7.94 -0.18 13.74
N ALA A 156 8.69 -1.28 13.68
CA ALA A 156 10.05 -1.35 14.22
C ALA A 156 11.07 -1.06 13.11
N ILE A 157 11.87 0.00 13.30
CA ILE A 157 12.97 0.40 12.40
C ILE A 157 14.22 0.63 13.23
N GLU A 158 15.12 -0.35 13.19
CA GLU A 158 16.41 -0.30 13.91
C GLU A 158 17.49 0.46 13.13
N THR A 159 18.53 0.92 13.83
CA THR A 159 19.56 1.81 13.26
C THR A 159 20.20 1.26 11.98
N LYS A 160 20.51 -0.04 11.94
CA LYS A 160 21.16 -0.67 10.77
C LYS A 160 20.25 -0.63 9.54
N MET A 161 19.00 -1.06 9.67
CA MET A 161 18.04 -1.02 8.58
C MET A 161 17.65 0.41 8.20
N ALA A 162 17.60 1.34 9.15
CA ALA A 162 17.37 2.76 8.86
C ALA A 162 18.43 3.33 7.91
N ARG A 163 19.72 2.98 8.11
CA ARG A 163 20.81 3.37 7.19
C ARG A 163 20.63 2.76 5.80
N GLU A 164 20.21 1.51 5.70
CA GLU A 164 19.93 0.87 4.41
C GLU A 164 18.73 1.48 3.68
N ILE A 165 17.63 1.76 4.41
CA ILE A 165 16.45 2.44 3.88
C ILE A 165 16.85 3.83 3.37
N TYR A 166 17.59 4.59 4.17
CA TYR A 166 18.08 5.91 3.79
C TYR A 166 18.94 5.85 2.52
N GLN A 167 19.89 4.92 2.45
CA GLN A 167 20.71 4.73 1.25
C GLN A 167 19.88 4.37 0.01
N GLN A 168 18.82 3.56 0.16
CA GLN A 168 17.93 3.23 -0.96
C GLN A 168 17.08 4.42 -1.41
N LEU A 169 16.69 5.30 -0.50
CA LEU A 169 16.02 6.56 -0.83
C LEU A 169 16.95 7.50 -1.61
N GLU A 170 18.18 7.72 -1.12
CA GLU A 170 19.19 8.55 -1.78
C GLU A 170 19.54 8.04 -3.19
N THR A 171 19.59 6.72 -3.37
CA THR A 171 19.88 6.08 -4.66
C THR A 171 18.64 5.84 -5.53
N LYS A 172 17.46 6.31 -5.10
CA LYS A 172 16.16 6.13 -5.79
C LYS A 172 15.77 4.67 -6.07
N LYS A 173 16.36 3.71 -5.34
CA LYS A 173 15.93 2.29 -5.36
C LYS A 173 14.62 2.11 -4.60
N LEU A 174 14.42 2.94 -3.57
CA LEU A 174 13.16 3.10 -2.85
C LEU A 174 12.68 4.53 -3.08
N THR A 175 11.40 4.71 -3.38
CA THR A 175 10.84 6.06 -3.61
C THR A 175 10.50 6.76 -2.30
N ASN A 176 9.90 6.04 -1.34
CA ASN A 176 9.47 6.63 -0.07
C ASN A 176 9.52 5.63 1.08
N ALA A 177 9.64 6.11 2.31
CA ALA A 177 9.57 5.26 3.49
C ALA A 177 8.99 6.02 4.70
N ALA A 178 8.36 5.29 5.61
CA ALA A 178 7.83 5.85 6.85
C ALA A 178 7.93 4.86 8.02
N ASN A 179 8.13 5.41 9.21
CA ASN A 179 7.89 4.70 10.46
C ASN A 179 6.40 4.77 10.80
N LEU A 180 5.74 3.62 10.89
CA LEU A 180 4.31 3.50 11.19
C LEU A 180 3.93 4.09 12.56
N THR A 181 4.88 4.18 13.49
CA THR A 181 4.70 4.75 14.83
C THR A 181 4.98 6.25 14.89
N ASN A 182 5.51 6.85 13.81
CA ASN A 182 5.73 8.29 13.71
C ASN A 182 4.61 8.94 12.88
N ASP A 183 3.72 9.68 13.54
CA ASP A 183 2.53 10.22 12.88
C ASP A 183 2.86 11.26 11.80
N ASN A 184 3.93 12.05 11.95
CA ASN A 184 4.34 13.03 10.93
C ASN A 184 4.79 12.33 9.64
N GLN A 185 5.57 11.24 9.76
CA GLN A 185 5.98 10.45 8.61
C GLN A 185 4.79 9.74 7.97
N LEU A 186 3.85 9.23 8.80
CA LEU A 186 2.65 8.57 8.30
C LEU A 186 1.74 9.53 7.53
N VAL A 187 1.50 10.74 8.05
CA VAL A 187 0.75 11.79 7.34
C VAL A 187 1.46 12.19 6.04
N SER A 188 2.78 12.34 6.07
CA SER A 188 3.57 12.67 4.88
C SER A 188 3.40 11.64 3.77
N ILE A 189 3.55 10.34 4.09
CA ILE A 189 3.43 9.28 3.08
C ILE A 189 1.97 9.08 2.63
N MET A 190 0.96 9.27 3.49
CA MET A 190 -0.45 9.26 3.07
C MET A 190 -0.74 10.38 2.07
N ARG A 191 -0.27 11.61 2.35
CA ARG A 191 -0.42 12.72 1.41
C ARG A 191 0.26 12.42 0.10
N TRP A 192 1.48 11.89 0.12
CA TRP A 192 2.18 11.47 -1.10
C TRP A 192 1.34 10.46 -1.90
N LEU A 193 0.85 9.39 -1.26
CA LEU A 193 0.01 8.38 -1.92
C LEU A 193 -1.28 8.97 -2.53
N CYS A 194 -1.94 9.90 -1.84
CA CYS A 194 -3.16 10.54 -2.34
C CYS A 194 -2.91 11.44 -3.58
N HIS A 195 -1.70 11.99 -3.72
CA HIS A 195 -1.32 12.92 -4.79
C HIS A 195 -0.60 12.27 -5.98
N LEU A 196 -0.15 11.02 -5.86
CA LEU A 196 0.28 10.21 -7.01
C LEU A 196 -0.89 10.00 -7.97
#